data_AF-A0A2G9MTS0-F1
#
_entry.id   AF-A0A2G9MTS0-F1
#
_cell.length_a   1.000
_cell.length_b   1.000
_cell.length_c   1.000
_cell.angle_alpha   90.00
_cell.angle_beta   90.00
_cell.angle_gamma   90.00
#
_symmetry.space_group_name_H-M   'P 1'
#
loop_
_entity.id
_entity.type
_entity.pdbx_description
1 polymer ?
#
loop_
_entity_poly.entity_id
_entity_poly.type
_entity_poly.pdbx_seq_one_letter_code
_entity_poly.pdbx_strand_id
1 'polypeptide(L)' 'DFEEWIKYNFQFHGELVNKKVVFFLAETKTEKVLISHEHLDYTWVDYETAMEKTTFDNAKSILTKSKTLLSKTL' A
#
# COMPACT_ATOMS: atom_id res chain seq x y z
N ASP A 1 -5.29 -15.89 4.09
CA ASP A 1 -5.19 -15.12 2.84
C ASP A 1 -5.46 -13.65 3.09
N PHE A 2 -4.73 -12.77 2.41
CA PHE A 2 -4.86 -11.32 2.55
C PHE A 2 -5.36 -10.73 1.23
N GLU A 3 -6.60 -10.26 1.22
CA GLU A 3 -7.20 -9.48 0.13
C GLU A 3 -7.98 -8.33 0.77
N GLU A 4 -7.45 -7.12 0.64
CA GLU A 4 -8.06 -5.92 1.20
C GLU A 4 -8.23 -4.87 0.10
N TRP A 5 -9.15 -3.94 0.27
CA TRP A 5 -9.39 -2.94 -0.76
C TRP A 5 -9.77 -1.58 -0.19
N ILE A 6 -9.51 -0.55 -0.99
CA ILE A 6 -9.96 0.82 -0.74
C ILE A 6 -10.80 1.29 -1.93
N LYS A 7 -11.69 2.23 -1.67
CA LYS A 7 -12.42 2.97 -2.70
C LYS A 7 -12.25 4.46 -2.47
N TYR A 8 -12.08 5.20 -3.56
CA TYR A 8 -12.05 6.66 -3.53
C TYR A 8 -12.45 7.22 -4.90
N ASN A 9 -12.88 8.47 -4.89
CA ASN A 9 -13.18 9.19 -6.11
C ASN A 9 -12.08 10.21 -6.40
N PHE A 10 -11.79 10.45 -7.67
CA PHE A 10 -10.91 11.54 -8.09
C PHE A 10 -11.40 12.14 -9.40
N GLN A 11 -10.98 13.37 -9.70
CA GLN A 11 -11.31 14.05 -10.94
C GLN A 11 -10.17 13.85 -11.94
N PHE A 12 -10.50 13.48 -13.18
CA PHE A 12 -9.52 13.34 -14.26
C PHE A 12 -10.14 13.87 -15.56
N HIS A 13 -9.49 14.85 -16.19
CA HIS A 13 -10.01 15.51 -17.40
C HIS A 13 -11.45 16.04 -17.27
N GLY A 14 -11.84 16.49 -16.06
CA GLY A 14 -13.18 17.00 -15.78
C GLY A 14 -14.23 15.94 -15.47
N GLU A 15 -13.87 14.65 -15.48
CA GLU A 15 -14.77 13.55 -15.14
C GLU A 15 -14.49 12.99 -13.74
N LEU A 16 -15.56 12.71 -12.99
CA LEU A 16 -15.48 12.05 -11.71
C LEU A 16 -15.27 10.54 -11.92
N VAL A 17 -14.10 10.04 -11.53
CA VAL A 17 -13.74 8.63 -11.62
C VAL A 17 -13.91 7.97 -10.26
N ASN A 18 -14.71 6.90 -10.21
CA ASN A 18 -14.78 6.00 -9.06
C ASN A 18 -13.73 4.90 -9.19
N LYS A 19 -12.79 4.81 -8.24
CA LYS A 19 -11.70 3.84 -8.28
C LYS A 19 -11.79 2.86 -7.12
N LYS A 20 -11.63 1.57 -7.42
CA LYS A 20 -11.36 0.50 -6.45
C LYS A 20 -9.92 0.02 -6.63
N VAL A 21 -9.18 -0.08 -5.54
CA VAL A 21 -7.83 -0.66 -5.52
C VAL A 21 -7.84 -1.86 -4.60
N VAL A 22 -7.37 -3.00 -5.11
CA VAL A 22 -7.29 -4.28 -4.37
C VAL A 22 -5.84 -4.56 -4.06
N PHE A 23 -5.55 -4.88 -2.80
CA PHE A 23 -4.23 -5.13 -2.24
C PHE A 23 -4.11 -6.59 -1.83
N PHE A 24 -2.97 -7.17 -2.16
CA PHE A 24 -2.53 -8.49 -1.72
C PHE A 24 -1.23 -8.34 -0.94
N LEU A 25 -0.99 -9.26 0.02
CA LEU A 25 0.25 -9.29 0.77
C LEU A 25 1.26 -10.19 0.07
N ALA A 26 2.49 -9.69 -0.09
CA ALA A 26 3.58 -10.41 -0.74
C ALA A 26 4.83 -10.37 0.13
N GLU A 27 5.68 -11.40 -0.01
CA GLU A 27 7.01 -11.45 0.59
C GLU A 27 8.07 -11.60 -0.51
N THR A 28 9.28 -11.11 -0.24
CA THR A 28 10.41 -11.26 -1.15
C THR A 28 11.71 -11.39 -0.36
N LYS A 29 12.67 -12.11 -0.95
CA LYS A 29 14.07 -12.15 -0.50
C LYS A 29 14.96 -11.16 -1.26
N THR A 30 14.40 -10.41 -2.21
CA THR A 30 15.14 -9.46 -3.05
C THR A 30 15.14 -8.09 -2.40
N GLU A 31 16.31 -7.62 -1.97
CA GLU A 31 16.45 -6.30 -1.34
C GLU A 31 16.53 -5.16 -2.36
N LYS A 32 17.24 -5.38 -3.48
CA LYS A 32 17.42 -4.36 -4.52
C LYS A 32 16.18 -4.30 -5.42
N VAL A 33 15.39 -3.23 -5.29
CA VAL A 33 14.23 -2.98 -6.14
C VAL A 33 14.65 -2.23 -7.40
N LEU A 34 14.16 -2.69 -8.55
CA LEU A 34 14.23 -1.96 -9.82
C LEU A 34 12.87 -1.30 -10.05
N ILE A 35 12.84 0.03 -10.12
CA ILE A 35 11.61 0.80 -10.32
C ILE A 35 11.52 1.31 -11.77
N SER A 36 10.29 1.45 -12.27
CA SER A 36 10.03 2.04 -13.59
C SER A 36 10.12 3.57 -13.54
N HIS A 37 10.09 4.21 -14.71
CA HIS A 37 10.06 5.67 -14.84
C HIS A 37 8.82 6.35 -14.21
N GLU A 38 7.77 5.59 -13.92
CA GLU A 38 6.57 6.09 -13.22
C GLU A 38 6.79 6.29 -11.72
N HIS A 39 7.88 5.73 -11.16
CA HIS A 39 8.20 5.78 -9.74
C HIS A 39 9.49 6.56 -9.50
N LEU A 40 9.55 7.32 -8.41
CA LEU A 40 10.70 8.16 -8.09
C LEU A 40 11.76 7.44 -7.24
N ASP A 41 11.33 6.62 -6.27
CA ASP A 41 12.22 5.92 -5.35
C ASP A 41 11.51 4.75 -4.64
N TYR A 42 12.24 3.96 -3.86
CA TYR A 42 11.73 2.96 -2.93
C TYR A 42 12.52 2.94 -1.62
N THR A 43 11.93 2.39 -0.56
CA THR A 43 12.63 2.18 0.71
C THR A 43 12.06 0.97 1.44
N TRP A 44 12.93 0.23 2.14
CA TRP A 44 12.54 -0.79 3.10
C TRP A 44 12.63 -0.19 4.50
N VAL A 45 11.51 -0.18 5.22
CA VAL A 45 11.41 0.41 6.56
C VAL A 45 10.53 -0.46 7.46
N ASP A 46 10.63 -0.25 8.77
CA ASP A 46 9.73 -0.88 9.74
C ASP A 46 8.29 -0.33 9.64
N TYR A 47 7.38 -0.97 10.37
CA TYR A 47 5.95 -0.64 10.33
C TYR A 47 5.63 0.79 10.79
N GLU A 48 6.26 1.28 11.86
CA GLU A 48 5.96 2.62 12.38
C GLU A 48 6.44 3.69 11.40
N THR A 49 7.67 3.54 10.89
CA THR A 49 8.21 4.43 9.85
C THR A 49 7.38 4.39 8.56
N ALA A 50 6.86 3.21 8.16
CA ALA A 50 5.96 3.09 7.02
C ALA A 50 4.64 3.85 7.24
N MET A 51 4.08 3.80 8.45
CA MET A 51 2.85 4.53 8.81
C MET A 51 3.05 6.05 8.77
N GLU A 52 4.20 6.55 9.20
CA GLU A 52 4.56 7.97 9.13
C GLU A 52 4.74 8.46 7.69
N LYS A 53 5.41 7.66 6.84
CA LYS A 53 5.64 8.00 5.43
C LYS A 53 4.39 7.91 4.56
N THR A 54 3.40 7.10 4.97
CA THR A 54 2.18 6.91 4.19
C THR A 54 1.25 8.11 4.34
N THR A 55 0.89 8.75 3.23
CA THR A 55 0.11 9.99 3.27
C THR A 55 -1.37 9.77 3.50
N PHE A 56 -1.97 8.77 2.83
CA PHE A 56 -3.43 8.60 2.83
C PHE A 56 -3.89 7.64 3.92
N ASP A 57 -4.91 8.04 4.69
CA ASP A 57 -5.45 7.24 5.79
C ASP A 57 -6.02 5.89 5.34
N ASN A 58 -6.57 5.84 4.12
CA ASN A 58 -7.04 4.58 3.54
C ASN A 58 -5.88 3.59 3.29
N ALA A 59 -4.71 4.07 2.86
CA ALA A 59 -3.50 3.25 2.70
C ALA A 59 -2.93 2.85 4.06
N LYS A 60 -2.94 3.75 5.07
CA LYS A 60 -2.58 3.40 6.46
C LYS A 60 -3.44 2.27 7.01
N SER A 61 -4.75 2.28 6.72
CA SER A 61 -5.65 1.19 7.11
C SER A 61 -5.23 -0.16 6.51
N ILE A 62 -4.77 -0.19 5.26
CA ILE A 62 -4.23 -1.41 4.64
C ILE A 62 -2.99 -1.89 5.40
N LEU A 63 -2.03 -0.99 5.71
CA LEU A 63 -0.84 -1.35 6.50
C LEU A 63 -1.20 -1.94 7.87
N THR A 64 -2.14 -1.33 8.60
CA THR A 64 -2.60 -1.85 9.90
C THR A 64 -3.22 -3.24 9.79
N LYS A 65 -4.03 -3.50 8.77
CA LYS A 65 -4.61 -4.83 8.52
C LYS A 65 -3.52 -5.86 8.20
N SER A 66 -2.55 -5.51 7.36
CA SER A 66 -1.40 -6.37 7.05
C SER A 66 -0.62 -6.73 8.30
N LYS A 67 -0.28 -5.73 9.14
CA LYS A 67 0.44 -5.93 10.39
C LYS A 67 -0.33 -6.84 11.36
N THR A 68 -1.64 -6.64 11.47
CA THR A 68 -2.53 -7.45 12.32
C THR A 68 -2.58 -8.91 11.87
N LEU A 69 -2.58 -9.17 10.56
CA LEU A 69 -2.52 -10.54 10.04
C LEU A 69 -1.18 -11.19 10.39
N LEU A 70 -0.07 -10.49 10.14
CA LEU A 70 1.28 -11.00 10.41
C LEU A 70 1.50 -11.28 11.89
N SER A 71 0.98 -10.44 12.80
CA SER A 71 1.11 -10.64 14.26
C SER A 71 0.28 -11.80 14.82
N LYS A 72 -0.68 -12.34 14.05
CA LYS A 72 -1.48 -13.51 14.43
C LYS A 72 -0.91 -14.81 13.89
N THR A 73 -0.04 -14.72 12.90
CA THR A 73 0.51 -15.87 12.17
C THR A 73 1.92 -16.23 12.67
N LEU A 74 2.60 -15.28 13.31
CA LEU A 74 3.83 -15.43 14.09
C LEU A 74 3.50 -15.63 15.57
#